data_AF-A0A060BKT5-F1
#
_entry.id   AF-A0A060BKT5-F1
#
_cell.length_a   1.000
_cell.length_b   1.000
_cell.length_c   1.000
_cell.angle_alpha   90.00
_cell.angle_beta   90.00
_cell.angle_gamma   90.00
#
_symmetry.space_group_name_H-M   'P 1'
#
loop_
_entity.id
_entity.type
_entity.pdbx_description
1 polymer ?
#
loop_
_entity_poly.entity_id
_entity_poly.type
_entity_poly.pdbx_seq_one_letter_code
_entity_poly.pdbx_strand_id
1 'polypeptide(L)'
;MGLFNFVKDAGEKLWDAVTGNHDKDDLAKKVQEHLNKTGIPDADKVNVQVTDGKATVTGDGLSQEAKEKILIAIGNISGIGSVEDQVKTSAPAAESQ
;
A
#
# COMPACT_ATOMS: atom_id res chain seq x y z
N MET A 1 13.16 0.20 -5.64
CA MET A 1 11.93 -0.58 -5.35
C MET A 1 12.23 -1.46 -4.16
N GLY A 2 11.42 -1.39 -3.09
CA GLY A 2 11.71 -2.01 -1.80
C GLY A 2 10.54 -2.82 -1.25
N LEU A 3 10.79 -3.74 -0.33
CA LEU A 3 9.75 -4.54 0.34
C LEU A 3 9.70 -4.17 1.82
N PHE A 4 8.52 -3.75 2.28
CA PHE A 4 8.25 -3.41 3.67
C PHE A 4 7.49 -4.55 4.32
N ASN A 5 7.93 -4.97 5.51
CA ASN A 5 7.23 -6.00 6.28
C ASN A 5 6.40 -5.37 7.37
N PHE A 6 5.16 -5.84 7.51
CA PHE A 6 4.17 -5.38 8.47
C PHE A 6 3.64 -6.57 9.27
N VAL A 7 3.02 -6.26 10.41
CA VAL A 7 2.41 -7.29 11.26
C VAL A 7 1.02 -7.59 10.71
N LYS A 8 0.85 -8.73 10.06
CA LYS A 8 -0.42 -9.15 9.41
C LYS A 8 -1.63 -9.08 10.33
N ASP A 9 -1.45 -9.27 11.64
CA ASP A 9 -2.53 -9.22 12.63
C ASP A 9 -2.86 -7.80 13.11
N ALA A 10 -1.91 -6.86 13.01
CA ALA A 10 -2.05 -5.51 13.52
C ALA A 10 -2.46 -4.54 12.40
N GLY A 11 -3.44 -3.66 12.70
CA GLY A 11 -3.84 -2.60 11.79
C GLY A 11 -5.34 -2.32 11.78
N GLU A 12 -5.74 -1.41 10.91
CA GLU A 12 -7.12 -1.07 10.57
C GLU A 12 -7.81 -2.31 9.99
N LYS A 13 -8.98 -2.65 10.54
CA LYS A 13 -9.78 -3.77 10.06
C LYS A 13 -10.66 -3.34 8.90
N LEU A 14 -10.06 -3.15 7.72
CA LEU A 14 -10.79 -2.84 6.48
C LEU A 14 -11.59 -4.02 5.91
N TRP A 15 -11.09 -5.23 6.18
CA TRP A 15 -11.76 -6.47 5.83
C TRP A 15 -11.43 -7.51 6.88
N ASP A 16 -12.30 -8.51 6.99
CA ASP A 16 -12.02 -9.67 7.82
C ASP A 16 -11.05 -10.59 7.05
N ALA A 17 -9.82 -10.74 7.54
CA ALA A 17 -8.82 -11.61 6.91
C ALA A 17 -9.14 -13.10 7.12
N VAL A 18 -10.07 -13.44 8.02
CA VAL A 18 -10.48 -14.81 8.35
C VAL A 18 -11.47 -15.36 7.32
N THR A 19 -12.23 -14.51 6.63
CA THR A 19 -13.26 -14.96 5.68
C THR A 19 -12.71 -15.44 4.34
N GLY A 20 -11.41 -15.34 4.08
CA GLY A 20 -10.67 -16.05 3.00
C GLY A 20 -11.13 -15.81 1.56
N ASN A 21 -12.19 -15.03 1.32
CA ASN A 21 -12.91 -14.98 0.05
C ASN A 21 -13.06 -13.53 -0.47
N HIS A 22 -12.17 -12.63 -0.08
CA HIS A 22 -12.13 -11.30 -0.68
C HIS A 22 -11.33 -11.35 -1.98
N ASP A 23 -11.99 -11.02 -3.09
CA ASP A 23 -11.34 -10.84 -4.38
C ASP A 23 -10.21 -9.80 -4.28
N LYS A 24 -9.12 -10.05 -5.01
CA LYS A 24 -7.94 -9.16 -5.03
C LYS A 24 -8.29 -7.74 -5.45
N ASP A 25 -9.26 -7.61 -6.36
CA ASP A 25 -9.82 -6.34 -6.82
C ASP A 25 -10.64 -5.63 -5.74
N ASP A 26 -11.40 -6.36 -4.93
CA ASP A 26 -12.17 -5.77 -3.82
C ASP A 26 -11.24 -5.24 -2.72
N LEU A 27 -10.23 -6.03 -2.37
CA LEU A 27 -9.18 -5.62 -1.43
C LEU A 27 -8.46 -4.37 -1.93
N ALA A 28 -8.00 -4.38 -3.18
CA ALA A 28 -7.36 -3.22 -3.81
C ALA A 28 -8.24 -1.97 -3.73
N LYS A 29 -9.53 -2.08 -4.05
CA LYS A 29 -10.50 -0.98 -3.94
C LYS A 29 -10.64 -0.47 -2.51
N LYS A 30 -10.81 -1.36 -1.53
CA LYS A 30 -10.91 -0.97 -0.11
C LYS A 30 -9.68 -0.23 0.37
N VAL A 31 -8.49 -0.70 -0.02
CA VAL A 31 -7.24 -0.01 0.28
C VAL A 31 -7.24 1.38 -0.35
N GLN A 32 -7.61 1.50 -1.62
CA GLN A 32 -7.66 2.78 -2.32
C GLN A 32 -8.64 3.76 -1.66
N GLU A 33 -9.82 3.28 -1.25
CA GLU A 33 -10.79 4.08 -0.51
C GLU A 33 -10.26 4.53 0.85
N HIS A 34 -9.51 3.67 1.55
CA HIS A 34 -8.84 4.05 2.81
C HIS A 34 -7.79 5.14 2.58
N LEU A 35 -6.95 4.99 1.55
CA LEU A 35 -5.97 6.01 1.17
C LEU A 35 -6.62 7.36 0.86
N ASN A 36 -7.72 7.35 0.12
CA ASN A 36 -8.50 8.55 -0.19
C ASN A 36 -9.13 9.16 1.07
N LYS A 37 -9.59 8.34 2.02
CA LYS A 37 -10.08 8.80 3.33
C LYS A 37 -9.00 9.42 4.20
N THR A 38 -7.77 8.89 4.13
CA THR A 38 -6.63 9.46 4.89
C THR A 38 -6.17 10.81 4.33
N GLY A 39 -6.62 11.19 3.13
CA GLY A 39 -6.27 12.47 2.51
C GLY A 39 -4.80 12.56 2.08
N ILE A 40 -4.18 11.41 1.78
CA ILE A 40 -2.79 11.38 1.33
C ILE A 40 -2.72 11.93 -0.09
N PRO A 41 -1.89 12.96 -0.35
CA PRO A 41 -1.72 13.48 -1.69
C PRO A 41 -1.16 12.40 -2.63
N ASP A 42 -1.56 12.44 -3.90
CA ASP A 42 -1.13 11.50 -4.94
C ASP A 42 -1.57 10.04 -4.72
N ALA A 43 -2.43 9.75 -3.74
CA ALA A 43 -3.04 8.43 -3.56
C ALA A 43 -3.82 7.96 -4.79
N ASP A 44 -4.46 8.88 -5.52
CA ASP A 44 -5.17 8.57 -6.77
C ASP A 44 -4.23 8.23 -7.94
N LYS A 45 -2.93 8.55 -7.82
CA LYS A 45 -1.91 8.24 -8.85
C LYS A 45 -1.24 6.89 -8.62
N VAL A 46 -1.51 6.23 -7.50
CA VAL A 46 -1.02 4.89 -7.22
C VAL A 46 -2.09 3.84 -7.46
N ASN A 47 -1.65 2.68 -7.91
CA ASN A 47 -2.48 1.49 -7.99
C ASN A 47 -2.02 0.49 -6.93
N VAL A 48 -2.97 -0.03 -6.16
CA VAL A 48 -2.70 -1.03 -5.14
C VAL A 48 -3.23 -2.38 -5.60
N GLN A 49 -2.49 -3.45 -5.32
CA GLN A 49 -2.92 -4.80 -5.66
C GLN A 49 -2.60 -5.74 -4.51
N VAL A 50 -3.60 -6.43 -3.97
CA VAL A 50 -3.42 -7.31 -2.80
C VAL A 50 -3.46 -8.76 -3.26
N THR A 51 -2.40 -9.51 -2.95
CA THR A 51 -2.30 -10.94 -3.24
C THR A 51 -1.78 -11.67 -2.00
N ASP A 52 -2.60 -12.56 -1.43
CA ASP A 52 -2.22 -13.42 -0.30
C ASP A 52 -1.72 -12.66 0.97
N GLY A 53 -2.17 -11.42 1.15
CA GLY A 53 -1.70 -10.54 2.22
C GLY A 53 -0.38 -9.80 1.92
N LYS A 54 0.10 -9.85 0.67
CA LYS A 54 1.08 -8.91 0.13
C LYS A 54 0.35 -7.82 -0.66
N ALA A 55 0.59 -6.55 -0.36
CA ALA A 55 0.10 -5.43 -1.13
C ALA A 55 1.20 -4.85 -2.03
N THR A 56 0.98 -4.84 -3.33
CA THR A 56 1.90 -4.22 -4.30
C THR A 56 1.39 -2.83 -4.64
N VAL A 57 2.26 -1.84 -4.53
CA VAL A 57 1.95 -0.43 -4.80
C VAL A 57 2.75 0.03 -6.00
N THR A 58 2.07 0.37 -7.09
CA THR A 58 2.68 0.92 -8.30
C THR A 58 2.23 2.35 -8.49
N GLY A 59 3.08 3.19 -9.06
CA GLY A 59 2.78 4.59 -9.34
C GLY A 59 3.98 5.28 -9.97
N ASP A 60 3.76 6.44 -10.57
CA ASP A 60 4.82 7.22 -11.23
C ASP A 60 4.72 8.70 -10.85
N GLY A 61 5.88 9.35 -10.71
CA GLY A 61 5.96 10.78 -10.41
C GLY A 61 5.52 11.18 -9.00
N LEU A 62 5.52 10.24 -8.04
CA LEU A 62 5.18 10.54 -6.66
C LEU A 62 6.36 11.17 -5.90
N SER A 63 6.02 12.07 -4.98
CA SER A 63 6.95 12.58 -3.97
C SER A 63 7.30 11.50 -2.96
N GLN A 64 8.52 11.54 -2.42
CA GLN A 64 9.00 10.57 -1.43
C GLN A 64 8.10 10.52 -0.18
N GLU A 65 7.68 11.68 0.33
CA GLU A 65 6.73 11.76 1.45
C GLU A 65 5.37 11.12 1.14
N ALA A 66 4.82 11.35 -0.05
CA ALA A 66 3.54 10.75 -0.46
C ALA A 66 3.67 9.23 -0.53
N LYS A 67 4.76 8.75 -1.14
CA LYS A 67 5.09 7.32 -1.23
C LYS A 67 5.15 6.66 0.15
N GLU A 68 5.92 7.22 1.09
CA GLU A 68 6.06 6.67 2.44
C GLU A 68 4.73 6.63 3.19
N LYS A 69 3.93 7.71 3.09
CA LYS A 69 2.59 7.75 3.71
C LYS A 69 1.68 6.67 3.13
N ILE A 70 1.67 6.48 1.81
CA ILE A 70 0.89 5.44 1.14
C ILE A 70 1.32 4.05 1.64
N LEU A 71 2.62 3.76 1.62
CA LEU A 71 3.15 2.46 2.06
C LEU A 71 2.77 2.12 3.50
N ILE A 72 2.89 3.09 4.41
CA ILE A 72 2.51 2.92 5.83
C ILE A 72 1.00 2.73 5.97
N ALA A 73 0.18 3.53 5.28
CA ALA A 73 -1.27 3.41 5.36
C ALA A 73 -1.77 2.03 4.88
N ILE A 74 -1.17 1.49 3.81
CA ILE A 74 -1.49 0.16 3.29
C ILE A 74 -1.01 -0.95 4.23
N GLY A 75 0.19 -0.81 4.77
CA GLY A 75 0.77 -1.79 5.68
C GLY A 75 0.12 -1.81 7.05
N ASN A 76 -0.51 -0.71 7.47
CA ASN A 76 -1.29 -0.62 8.69
C ASN A 76 -2.70 -1.21 8.54
N ILE A 77 -2.93 -2.10 7.58
CA ILE A 77 -4.21 -2.77 7.36
C ILE A 77 -4.09 -4.21 7.84
N SER A 78 -5.01 -4.61 8.71
CA SER A 78 -5.06 -5.99 9.22
C SER A 78 -5.33 -6.95 8.05
N GLY A 79 -4.45 -7.94 7.89
CA GLY A 79 -4.40 -8.87 6.76
C GLY A 79 -3.25 -8.60 5.78
N ILE A 80 -2.61 -7.43 5.83
CA ILE A 80 -1.41 -7.12 5.04
C ILE A 80 -0.15 -7.41 5.87
N GLY A 81 0.63 -8.42 5.47
CA GLY A 81 1.91 -8.75 6.10
C GLY A 81 3.13 -8.15 5.38
N SER A 82 2.97 -7.75 4.13
CA SER A 82 4.07 -7.16 3.36
C SER A 82 3.55 -6.17 2.33
N VAL A 83 4.27 -5.08 2.13
CA VAL A 83 3.97 -4.06 1.12
C VAL A 83 5.16 -3.89 0.18
N GLU A 84 4.94 -4.14 -1.10
CA GLU A 84 5.96 -4.04 -2.16
C GLU A 84 5.87 -2.67 -2.82
N ASP A 85 6.91 -1.85 -2.66
CA ASP A 85 7.08 -0.54 -3.28
C ASP A 85 7.61 -0.69 -4.71
N GLN A 86 6.72 -0.50 -5.68
CA GLN A 86 7.03 -0.41 -7.11
C GLN A 86 6.78 1.01 -7.65
N VAL A 87 6.74 2.02 -6.77
CA VAL A 87 6.52 3.41 -7.17
C VAL A 87 7.82 4.02 -7.72
N LYS A 88 7.74 4.60 -8.92
CA LYS A 88 8.81 5.44 -9.48
C LYS A 88 8.66 6.86 -8.95
N THR A 89 9.59 7.29 -8.10
CA THR A 89 9.66 8.67 -7.63
C THR A 89 10.28 9.57 -8.70
N SER A 90 9.72 10.76 -8.89
CA SER A 90 10.22 11.75 -9.88
C SER A 90 11.62 12.29 -9.56
N ALA A 91 12.12 12.02 -8.36
CA ALA A 91 13.52 12.18 -8.01
C ALA A 91 14.09 10.80 -7.64
N PRO A 92 15.22 10.36 -8.22
CA PRO A 92 16.01 9.34 -7.58
C PRO A 92 16.48 9.94 -6.25
N ALA A 93 15.99 9.41 -5.12
CA ALA A 93 16.78 9.51 -3.92
C ALA A 93 18.10 8.82 -4.30
N ALA A 94 19.16 9.61 -4.46
CA ALA A 94 20.49 9.10 -4.73
C ALA A 94 20.75 7.97 -3.74
N GLU A 95 20.80 6.75 -4.25
CA GLU A 95 21.27 5.59 -3.50
C GLU A 95 22.68 5.97 -3.04
N SER A 96 22.82 6.29 -1.74
CA SER A 96 24.15 6.44 -1.16
C SER A 96 24.79 5.07 -1.22
N GLN A 97 25.92 5.03 -1.95
CA GLN A 97 26.79 3.88 -2.17
C GLN A 97 27.24 3.22 -0.86
#